data_AF-A0A846NPU1-F1
#
_entry.id   AF-A0A846NPU1-F1
#
_cell.length_a   1.000
_cell.length_b   1.000
_cell.length_c   1.000
_cell.angle_alpha   90.00
_cell.angle_beta   90.00
_cell.angle_gamma   90.00
#
_symmetry.space_group_name_H-M   'P 1'
#
loop_
_entity.id
_entity.type
_entity.pdbx_description
1 polymer ?
#
loop_
_entity_poly.entity_id
_entity_poly.type
_entity_poly.pdbx_seq_one_letter_code
_entity_poly.pdbx_strand_id
1 'polypeptide(L)'
;MSEQEHKTFFSPGSTEELHLFEQAQGPHGENGFAVYYEKDDQLNFDASYENMDEQVYNPLPRSLWPLPKFPNEQYRVSTVTDVKAVFDLVRGYIYEFVELPHDTLYDILSLWVVASYIPEKFDSVPYLTFLGPKDSGKTRALEVLWQLSYRSMLSPSFSSAALFRTVDQYGPTVCLDESEIYGSEQKTEAIAVLNAGYRKGQFVLRVKTENGSIDRFSCFSFKALASTKLFVSTLDSRSIGV
;
A
#
# COMPACT_ATOMS: atom_id res chain seq x y z
N MET A 1 -18.94 -9.02 40.00
CA MET A 1 -17.69 -8.84 39.25
C MET A 1 -18.02 -9.13 37.81
N SER A 2 -18.17 -8.11 36.98
CA SER A 2 -18.36 -8.30 35.54
C SER A 2 -17.03 -8.72 34.94
N GLU A 3 -16.99 -9.88 34.29
CA GLU A 3 -15.92 -10.20 33.34
C GLU A 3 -15.90 -9.07 32.29
N GLN A 4 -14.84 -8.26 32.30
CA GLN A 4 -14.57 -7.38 31.18
C GLN A 4 -14.17 -8.29 30.02
N GLU A 5 -15.07 -8.48 29.05
CA GLU A 5 -14.72 -9.14 27.79
C GLU A 5 -13.59 -8.34 27.13
N HIS A 6 -12.38 -8.91 27.07
CA HIS A 6 -11.29 -8.35 26.29
C HIS A 6 -11.75 -8.23 24.83
N LYS A 7 -11.85 -6.98 24.36
CA LYS A 7 -12.32 -6.72 23.00
C LYS A 7 -11.23 -7.12 22.02
N THR A 8 -11.50 -8.17 21.27
CA THR A 8 -10.55 -8.72 20.28
C THR A 8 -10.82 -8.12 18.90
N PHE A 9 -9.75 -7.74 18.20
CA PHE A 9 -9.80 -7.16 16.86
C PHE A 9 -8.87 -7.90 15.89
N PHE A 10 -9.18 -7.82 14.60
CA PHE A 10 -8.28 -8.24 13.52
C PHE A 10 -7.74 -7.01 12.82
N SER A 11 -6.42 -6.90 12.73
CA SER A 11 -5.76 -5.73 12.17
C SER A 11 -4.50 -6.13 11.38
N PRO A 12 -4.20 -5.44 10.27
CA PRO A 12 -2.90 -5.56 9.62
C PRO A 12 -1.76 -4.87 10.37
N GLY A 13 -2.07 -4.11 11.43
CA GLY A 13 -1.09 -3.29 12.14
C GLY A 13 -1.56 -1.86 12.35
N SER A 14 -0.96 -1.17 13.30
CA SER A 14 -1.24 0.24 13.63
C SER A 14 -0.02 0.89 14.31
N THR A 15 -0.13 2.19 14.52
CA THR A 15 0.79 2.98 15.35
C THR A 15 0.07 3.44 16.62
N GLU A 16 0.70 3.28 17.77
CA GLU A 16 0.35 3.89 19.05
C GLU A 16 1.56 4.70 19.54
N GLU A 17 1.38 5.69 20.42
CA GLU A 17 2.36 6.76 20.72
C GLU A 17 3.86 6.41 20.57
N LEU A 18 4.32 5.31 21.19
CA LEU A 18 5.72 4.86 21.18
C LEU A 18 5.93 3.44 20.61
N HIS A 19 4.90 2.89 19.97
CA HIS A 19 4.88 1.51 19.48
C HIS A 19 4.30 1.45 18.06
N LEU A 20 4.97 0.71 17.19
CA LEU A 20 4.44 0.35 15.88
C LEU A 20 4.34 -1.17 15.82
N PHE A 21 3.18 -1.69 15.42
CA PHE A 21 3.05 -3.12 15.14
C PHE A 21 2.52 -3.29 13.72
N GLU A 22 3.19 -4.13 12.93
CA GLU A 22 2.83 -4.41 11.53
C GLU A 22 2.75 -5.91 11.32
N GLN A 23 1.70 -6.37 10.65
CA GLN A 23 1.54 -7.79 10.36
C GLN A 23 2.68 -8.26 9.46
N ALA A 24 3.39 -9.29 9.91
CA ALA A 24 4.59 -9.80 9.26
C ALA A 24 4.60 -11.33 9.27
N GLN A 25 5.51 -11.91 8.48
CA GLN A 25 5.84 -13.32 8.55
C GLN A 25 7.08 -13.52 9.42
N GLY A 26 6.93 -14.35 10.45
CA GLY A 26 7.97 -14.69 11.41
C GLY A 26 9.06 -15.59 10.82
N PRO A 27 10.14 -15.84 11.59
CA PRO A 27 11.30 -16.61 11.12
C PRO A 27 10.99 -18.05 10.68
N HIS A 28 9.89 -18.63 11.16
CA HIS A 28 9.47 -20.00 10.82
C HIS A 28 8.27 -20.03 9.86
N GLY A 29 7.90 -18.89 9.28
CA GLY A 29 6.82 -18.77 8.31
C GLY A 29 5.43 -18.51 8.92
N GLU A 30 5.33 -18.41 10.24
CA GLU A 30 4.12 -18.08 10.99
C GLU A 30 3.69 -16.63 10.78
N ASN A 31 2.38 -16.36 10.87
CA ASN A 31 1.86 -15.00 10.82
C ASN A 31 1.79 -14.42 12.23
N GLY A 32 2.22 -13.17 12.37
CA GLY A 32 2.22 -12.43 13.63
C GLY A 32 2.38 -10.94 13.37
N PHE A 33 2.86 -10.22 14.36
CA PHE A 33 3.22 -8.81 14.28
C PHE A 33 4.72 -8.64 14.51
N ALA A 34 5.36 -7.87 13.63
CA ALA A 34 6.61 -7.23 13.97
C ALA A 34 6.29 -6.00 14.81
N VAL A 35 6.77 -5.95 16.06
CA VAL A 35 6.47 -4.89 17.03
C VAL A 35 7.75 -4.11 17.32
N TYR A 36 7.76 -2.83 16.96
CA TYR A 36 8.84 -1.91 17.23
C TYR A 36 8.54 -1.08 18.48
N TYR A 37 9.47 -1.10 19.43
CA TYR A 37 9.42 -0.35 20.67
C TYR A 37 10.44 0.80 20.60
N GLU A 38 9.96 2.03 20.39
CA GLU A 38 10.84 3.20 20.14
C GLU A 38 11.78 3.48 21.33
N LYS A 39 11.29 3.30 22.56
CA LYS A 39 12.06 3.56 23.79
C LYS A 39 13.33 2.72 23.91
N ASP A 40 13.28 1.48 23.42
CA ASP A 40 14.34 0.49 23.57
C ASP A 40 15.08 0.21 22.25
N ASP A 41 14.62 0.81 21.14
CA ASP A 41 15.05 0.51 19.76
C ASP A 41 15.04 -0.99 19.44
N GLN A 42 13.99 -1.68 19.91
CA GLN A 42 13.84 -3.13 19.75
C GLN A 42 12.71 -3.48 18.79
N LEU A 43 13.00 -4.45 17.91
CA LEU A 43 12.02 -5.07 17.03
C LEU A 43 11.79 -6.51 17.49
N ASN A 44 10.58 -6.79 17.96
CA ASN A 44 10.15 -8.12 18.39
C ASN A 44 9.16 -8.71 17.39
N PHE A 45 8.91 -10.02 17.52
CA PHE A 45 7.87 -10.69 16.76
C PHE A 45 6.93 -11.39 17.72
N ASP A 46 5.66 -11.00 17.70
CA ASP A 46 4.62 -11.48 18.61
C ASP A 46 3.43 -12.05 17.83
N ALA A 47 2.78 -13.09 18.35
CA ALA A 47 1.62 -13.69 17.68
C ALA A 47 0.38 -12.77 17.69
N SER A 48 0.31 -11.87 18.66
CA SER A 48 -0.75 -10.89 18.87
C SER A 48 -0.16 -9.66 19.56
N TYR A 49 -0.85 -8.52 19.45
CA TYR A 49 -0.47 -7.29 20.14
C TYR A 49 -1.57 -6.89 21.12
N GLU A 50 -1.23 -6.60 22.37
CA GLU A 50 -2.15 -6.07 23.38
C GLU A 50 -1.76 -4.63 23.68
N ASN A 51 -2.71 -3.70 23.58
CA ASN A 51 -2.44 -2.30 23.86
C ASN A 51 -2.68 -1.93 25.33
N MET A 52 -2.37 -0.68 25.68
CA MET A 52 -2.50 -0.15 27.04
C MET A 52 -3.95 -0.15 27.57
N ASP A 53 -4.94 -0.22 26.69
CA ASP A 53 -6.37 -0.31 27.03
C ASP A 53 -6.87 -1.77 27.11
N GLU A 54 -5.95 -2.75 27.20
CA GLU A 54 -6.23 -4.19 27.27
C GLU A 54 -7.01 -4.73 26.04
N GLN A 55 -6.91 -4.04 24.90
CA GLN A 55 -7.46 -4.48 23.63
C GLN A 55 -6.47 -5.40 22.92
N VAL A 56 -6.96 -6.56 22.47
CA VAL A 56 -6.12 -7.57 21.83
C VAL A 56 -6.31 -7.51 20.32
N TYR A 57 -5.22 -7.28 19.61
CA TYR A 57 -5.12 -7.30 18.16
C TYR A 57 -4.53 -8.62 17.69
N ASN A 58 -5.19 -9.24 16.72
CA ASN A 58 -4.73 -10.44 16.03
C ASN A 58 -4.42 -10.11 14.56
N PRO A 59 -3.44 -10.80 13.94
CA PRO A 59 -3.15 -10.67 12.52
C PRO A 59 -4.39 -10.97 11.68
N LEU A 60 -4.55 -10.30 10.54
CA LEU A 60 -5.63 -10.64 9.60
C LEU A 60 -5.53 -12.13 9.23
N PRO A 61 -6.63 -12.91 9.29
CA PRO A 61 -6.62 -14.33 8.94
C PRO A 61 -6.18 -14.57 7.50
N ARG A 62 -6.47 -13.60 6.62
CA ARG A 62 -6.05 -13.58 5.23
C ARG A 62 -5.56 -12.20 4.87
N SER A 63 -4.26 -12.07 4.62
CA SER A 63 -3.69 -10.83 4.09
C SER A 63 -4.12 -10.62 2.64
N LEU A 64 -4.32 -9.35 2.27
CA LEU A 64 -4.58 -8.91 0.90
C LEU A 64 -3.28 -8.62 0.12
N TRP A 65 -2.16 -8.55 0.81
CA TRP A 65 -0.82 -8.26 0.28
C TRP A 65 0.21 -9.27 0.82
N PRO A 66 1.37 -9.42 0.15
CA PRO A 66 2.46 -10.22 0.69
C PRO A 66 2.90 -9.65 2.04
N LEU A 67 3.05 -10.50 3.04
CA LEU A 67 3.53 -10.07 4.35
C LEU A 67 5.03 -9.78 4.30
N PRO A 68 5.50 -8.68 4.91
CA PRO A 68 6.92 -8.42 5.04
C PRO A 68 7.59 -9.56 5.81
N LYS A 69 8.82 -9.86 5.40
CA LYS A 69 9.68 -10.86 6.02
C LYS A 69 10.90 -10.16 6.59
N PHE A 70 11.58 -10.81 7.52
CA PHE A 70 12.88 -10.32 7.98
C PHE A 70 13.87 -10.21 6.81
N PRO A 71 14.63 -9.12 6.70
CA PRO A 71 15.58 -8.93 5.61
C PRO A 71 16.71 -9.96 5.69
N ASN A 72 17.06 -10.52 4.53
CA ASN A 72 18.27 -11.33 4.36
C ASN A 72 19.51 -10.48 4.66
N GLU A 73 20.64 -11.13 4.99
CA GLU A 73 21.91 -10.45 5.34
C GLU A 73 22.31 -9.33 4.38
N GLN A 74 22.11 -9.52 3.06
CA GLN A 74 22.41 -8.52 2.03
C GLN A 74 21.62 -7.21 2.19
N TYR A 75 20.41 -7.27 2.75
CA TYR A 75 19.49 -6.14 2.88
C TYR A 75 19.36 -5.66 4.33
N ARG A 76 20.25 -6.11 5.22
CA ARG A 76 20.26 -5.66 6.62
C ARG A 76 20.92 -4.29 6.73
N VAL A 77 20.22 -3.37 7.38
CA VAL A 77 20.75 -2.08 7.81
C VAL A 77 21.23 -2.16 9.25
N SER A 78 22.25 -1.39 9.60
CA SER A 78 22.84 -1.40 10.95
C SER A 78 21.87 -0.86 12.00
N THR A 79 21.04 0.12 11.64
CA THR A 79 19.95 0.67 12.45
C THR A 79 18.76 0.95 11.54
N VAL A 80 17.54 0.63 11.98
CA VAL A 80 16.31 0.85 11.20
C VAL A 80 16.03 2.33 10.91
N THR A 81 16.70 3.24 11.64
CA THR A 81 16.63 4.69 11.48
C THR A 81 17.53 5.26 10.39
N ASP A 82 18.37 4.44 9.73
CA ASP A 82 19.21 4.90 8.61
C ASP A 82 18.39 5.00 7.32
N VAL A 83 17.62 6.08 7.20
CA VAL A 83 16.74 6.38 6.06
C VAL A 83 17.51 6.39 4.73
N LYS A 84 18.77 6.86 4.73
CA LYS A 84 19.59 6.90 3.51
C LYS A 84 19.95 5.48 3.06
N ALA A 85 20.38 4.62 3.98
CA ALA A 85 20.69 3.24 3.65
C ALA A 85 19.45 2.49 3.11
N VAL A 86 18.28 2.69 3.74
CA VAL A 86 17.03 2.10 3.25
C VAL A 86 16.69 2.61 1.83
N PHE A 87 16.82 3.92 1.59
CA PHE A 87 16.61 4.49 0.26
C PHE A 87 17.55 3.87 -0.79
N ASP A 88 18.85 3.76 -0.47
CA ASP A 88 19.84 3.20 -1.38
C ASP A 88 19.56 1.71 -1.69
N LEU A 89 19.08 0.93 -0.71
CA LEU A 89 18.67 -0.46 -0.91
C LEU A 89 17.45 -0.56 -1.83
N VAL A 90 16.41 0.26 -1.61
CA VAL A 90 15.22 0.32 -2.47
C VAL A 90 15.63 0.71 -3.89
N ARG A 91 16.46 1.74 -4.05
CA ARG A 91 16.97 2.20 -5.35
C ARG A 91 17.76 1.12 -6.06
N GLY A 92 18.66 0.44 -5.34
CA GLY A 92 19.44 -0.67 -5.88
C GLY A 92 18.56 -1.82 -6.36
N TYR A 93 17.53 -2.19 -5.59
CA TYR A 93 16.60 -3.24 -5.98
C TYR A 93 15.79 -2.86 -7.23
N ILE A 94 15.28 -1.63 -7.31
CA ILE A 94 14.57 -1.16 -8.51
C ILE A 94 15.51 -1.17 -9.72
N TYR A 95 16.74 -0.69 -9.55
CA TYR A 95 17.77 -0.69 -10.60
C TYR A 95 18.09 -2.10 -11.11
N GLU A 96 18.15 -3.09 -10.22
CA GLU A 96 18.44 -4.48 -10.60
C GLU A 96 17.31 -5.12 -11.43
N PHE A 97 16.05 -4.76 -11.18
CA PHE A 97 14.90 -5.47 -11.74
C PHE A 97 14.06 -4.69 -12.75
N VAL A 98 14.29 -3.39 -12.92
CA VAL A 98 13.53 -2.51 -13.82
C VAL A 98 14.50 -1.67 -14.66
N GLU A 99 14.41 -1.81 -15.98
CA GLU A 99 15.13 -0.93 -16.91
C GLU A 99 14.33 0.36 -17.11
N LEU A 100 14.91 1.52 -16.77
CA LEU A 100 14.28 2.82 -16.92
C LEU A 100 15.06 3.70 -17.90
N PRO A 101 14.38 4.57 -18.68
CA PRO A 101 15.03 5.38 -19.70
C PRO A 101 15.98 6.45 -19.14
N HIS A 102 15.79 6.84 -17.88
CA HIS A 102 16.57 7.89 -17.21
C HIS A 102 16.91 7.50 -15.78
N ASP A 103 18.14 7.76 -15.34
CA ASP A 103 18.61 7.41 -13.99
C ASP A 103 17.78 8.08 -12.88
N THR A 104 17.29 9.31 -13.12
CA THR A 104 16.41 10.05 -12.21
C THR A 104 15.10 9.32 -11.90
N LEU A 105 14.63 8.44 -12.80
CA LEU A 105 13.41 7.67 -12.53
C LEU A 105 13.63 6.64 -11.42
N TYR A 106 14.85 6.12 -11.24
CA TYR A 106 15.16 5.26 -10.09
C TYR A 106 14.99 6.02 -8.78
N ASP A 107 15.43 7.27 -8.72
CA ASP A 107 15.24 8.12 -7.54
C ASP A 107 13.76 8.40 -7.28
N ILE A 108 13.00 8.72 -8.33
CA ILE A 108 11.55 8.99 -8.23
C ILE A 108 10.80 7.76 -7.72
N LEU A 109 11.06 6.58 -8.30
CA LEU A 109 10.39 5.35 -7.88
C LEU A 109 10.75 4.98 -6.44
N SER A 110 12.02 5.11 -6.04
CA SER A 110 12.44 4.87 -4.66
C SER A 110 11.82 5.82 -3.66
N LEU A 111 11.78 7.11 -3.97
CA LEU A 111 11.12 8.11 -3.12
C LEU A 111 9.62 7.83 -3.01
N TRP A 112 8.99 7.42 -4.11
CA TRP A 112 7.57 7.06 -4.12
C TRP A 112 7.28 5.83 -3.25
N VAL A 113 8.14 4.80 -3.32
CA VAL A 113 8.08 3.62 -2.43
C VAL A 113 8.18 4.05 -0.97
N VAL A 114 9.21 4.83 -0.60
CA VAL A 114 9.38 5.30 0.79
C VAL A 114 8.19 6.15 1.25
N ALA A 115 7.70 7.04 0.39
CA ALA A 115 6.54 7.89 0.68
C ALA A 115 5.26 7.07 0.92
N SER A 116 5.13 5.89 0.29
CA SER A 116 3.96 5.02 0.48
C SER A 116 3.80 4.51 1.91
N TYR A 117 4.88 4.46 2.70
CA TYR A 117 4.88 4.03 4.11
C TYR A 117 4.44 5.12 5.10
N ILE A 118 4.40 6.38 4.67
CA ILE A 118 4.02 7.52 5.52
C ILE A 118 2.92 8.38 4.86
N PRO A 119 1.81 7.77 4.39
CA PRO A 119 0.77 8.47 3.65
C PRO A 119 0.11 9.59 4.48
N GLU A 120 0.14 9.51 5.80
CA GLU A 120 -0.36 10.52 6.73
C GLU A 120 0.39 11.87 6.63
N LYS A 121 1.61 11.89 6.08
CA LYS A 121 2.40 13.12 5.88
C LYS A 121 2.05 13.93 4.62
N PHE A 122 1.22 13.39 3.72
CA PHE A 122 0.92 14.02 2.43
C PHE A 122 -0.55 14.42 2.30
N ASP A 123 -0.85 15.65 1.87
CA ASP A 123 -2.21 16.03 1.49
C ASP A 123 -2.59 15.50 0.11
N SER A 124 -1.60 15.31 -0.77
CA SER A 124 -1.78 14.75 -2.10
C SER A 124 -0.56 13.94 -2.49
N VAL A 125 -0.76 12.87 -3.25
CA VAL A 125 0.28 11.94 -3.69
C VAL A 125 0.20 11.76 -5.21
N PRO A 126 1.33 11.77 -5.93
CA PRO A 126 1.32 11.49 -7.36
C PRO A 126 1.08 9.99 -7.60
N TYR A 127 0.36 9.67 -8.67
CA TYR A 127 0.36 8.31 -9.18
C TYR A 127 1.58 8.06 -10.05
N LEU A 128 1.95 6.80 -10.20
CA LEU A 128 2.93 6.38 -11.21
C LEU A 128 2.20 5.80 -12.41
N THR A 129 2.57 6.21 -13.62
CA THR A 129 1.99 5.69 -14.85
C THR A 129 3.06 5.08 -15.73
N PHE A 130 2.94 3.78 -15.99
CA PHE A 130 3.78 3.04 -16.91
C PHE A 130 3.03 2.89 -18.23
N LEU A 131 3.50 3.59 -19.27
CA LEU A 131 2.89 3.58 -20.59
C LEU A 131 3.85 2.99 -21.62
N GLY A 132 3.40 1.98 -22.35
CA GLY A 132 4.25 1.33 -23.35
C GLY A 132 3.61 0.13 -24.03
N PRO A 133 4.20 -0.35 -25.13
CA PRO A 133 3.67 -1.49 -25.88
C PRO A 133 3.68 -2.78 -25.04
N LYS A 134 3.03 -3.83 -25.51
CA LYS A 134 3.14 -5.16 -24.86
C LYS A 134 4.61 -5.57 -24.75
N ASP A 135 4.91 -6.36 -23.72
CA ASP A 135 6.26 -6.90 -23.45
C ASP A 135 7.34 -5.84 -23.20
N SER A 136 6.95 -4.62 -22.79
CA SER A 136 7.87 -3.52 -22.46
C SER A 136 8.30 -3.44 -21.00
N GLY A 137 8.06 -4.47 -20.19
CA GLY A 137 8.46 -4.51 -18.77
C GLY A 137 7.54 -3.78 -17.78
N LYS A 138 6.39 -3.22 -18.20
CA LYS A 138 5.46 -2.50 -17.28
C LYS A 138 4.95 -3.36 -16.12
N THR A 139 4.49 -4.57 -16.42
CA THR A 139 4.04 -5.54 -15.40
C THR A 139 5.18 -5.85 -14.44
N ARG A 140 6.42 -6.00 -14.94
CA ARG A 140 7.60 -6.21 -14.09
C ARG A 140 7.86 -5.02 -13.16
N ALA A 141 7.72 -3.79 -13.66
CA ALA A 141 7.85 -2.61 -12.82
C ALA A 141 6.77 -2.55 -11.74
N LEU A 142 5.52 -2.88 -12.06
CA LEU A 142 4.44 -2.99 -11.07
C LEU A 142 4.69 -4.11 -10.05
N GLU A 143 5.21 -5.26 -10.45
CA GLU A 143 5.58 -6.35 -9.54
C GLU A 143 6.66 -5.92 -8.55
N VAL A 144 7.67 -5.18 -9.01
CA VAL A 144 8.73 -4.65 -8.14
C VAL A 144 8.15 -3.64 -7.15
N LEU A 145 7.35 -2.67 -7.61
CA LEU A 145 6.66 -1.74 -6.71
C LEU A 145 5.71 -2.45 -5.75
N TRP A 146 5.05 -3.51 -6.20
CA TRP A 146 4.17 -4.33 -5.39
C TRP A 146 4.89 -5.04 -4.23
N GLN A 147 6.13 -5.48 -4.45
CA GLN A 147 6.92 -6.10 -3.38
C GLN A 147 7.52 -5.07 -2.41
N LEU A 148 7.76 -3.84 -2.85
CA LEU A 148 8.47 -2.83 -2.08
C LEU A 148 7.57 -1.81 -1.36
N SER A 149 6.34 -1.59 -1.84
CA SER A 149 5.49 -0.50 -1.33
C SER A 149 4.59 -0.94 -0.17
N TYR A 150 4.19 0.03 0.65
CA TYR A 150 3.38 -0.21 1.84
C TYR A 150 2.07 -0.92 1.54
N ARG A 151 1.90 -2.10 2.16
CA ARG A 151 0.70 -2.96 2.08
C ARG A 151 0.20 -3.15 0.65
N SER A 152 1.12 -3.26 -0.31
CA SER A 152 0.77 -3.11 -1.71
C SER A 152 -0.02 -4.29 -2.26
N MET A 153 -1.00 -4.00 -3.12
CA MET A 153 -1.79 -4.99 -3.83
C MET A 153 -1.55 -4.85 -5.33
N LEU A 154 -1.31 -5.96 -6.02
CA LEU A 154 -1.26 -6.05 -7.46
C LEU A 154 -2.44 -6.89 -7.95
N SER A 155 -3.23 -6.35 -8.87
CA SER A 155 -4.29 -7.12 -9.54
C SER A 155 -4.43 -6.69 -10.99
N PRO A 156 -4.71 -7.63 -11.91
CA PRO A 156 -5.09 -7.31 -13.29
C PRO A 156 -6.51 -6.72 -13.37
N SER A 157 -7.33 -6.88 -12.32
CA SER A 157 -8.66 -6.27 -12.28
C SER A 157 -9.11 -5.96 -10.85
N PHE A 158 -9.71 -4.79 -10.70
CA PHE A 158 -10.46 -4.41 -9.50
C PHE A 158 -11.83 -3.90 -9.94
N SER A 159 -12.91 -4.43 -9.35
CA SER A 159 -14.17 -3.70 -9.42
C SER A 159 -14.01 -2.37 -8.66
N SER A 160 -14.67 -1.30 -9.12
CA SER A 160 -14.62 -0.01 -8.43
C SER A 160 -15.01 -0.17 -6.95
N ALA A 161 -16.01 -1.01 -6.68
CA ALA A 161 -16.46 -1.37 -5.34
C ALA A 161 -15.40 -2.02 -4.47
N ALA A 162 -14.65 -2.98 -5.00
CA ALA A 162 -13.54 -3.57 -4.28
C ALA A 162 -12.45 -2.51 -4.01
N LEU A 163 -12.09 -1.71 -5.02
CA LEU A 163 -11.04 -0.71 -4.91
C LEU A 163 -11.32 0.30 -3.79
N PHE A 164 -12.46 1.00 -3.80
CA PHE A 164 -12.70 2.04 -2.79
C PHE A 164 -12.94 1.47 -1.39
N ARG A 165 -13.52 0.27 -1.24
CA ARG A 165 -13.73 -0.34 0.07
C ARG A 165 -12.40 -0.79 0.68
N THR A 166 -11.54 -1.41 -0.12
CA THR A 166 -10.22 -1.83 0.32
C THR A 166 -9.34 -0.63 0.66
N VAL A 167 -9.40 0.44 -0.14
CA VAL A 167 -8.67 1.68 0.15
C VAL A 167 -9.15 2.35 1.42
N ASP A 168 -10.47 2.49 1.60
CA ASP A 168 -11.04 3.08 2.80
C ASP A 168 -10.69 2.28 4.06
N GLN A 169 -10.72 0.95 3.98
CA GLN A 169 -10.48 0.09 5.13
C GLN A 169 -9.00 -0.03 5.52
N TYR A 170 -8.09 -0.10 4.55
CA TYR A 170 -6.69 -0.47 4.81
C TYR A 170 -5.65 0.56 4.35
N GLY A 171 -6.04 1.55 3.54
CA GLY A 171 -5.12 2.51 2.92
C GLY A 171 -3.93 1.90 2.16
N PRO A 172 -4.07 0.78 1.41
CA PRO A 172 -2.94 0.12 0.79
C PRO A 172 -2.45 0.88 -0.45
N THR A 173 -1.21 0.63 -0.84
CA THR A 173 -0.73 0.96 -2.17
C THR A 173 -1.40 0.05 -3.21
N VAL A 174 -1.86 0.61 -4.33
CA VAL A 174 -2.57 -0.17 -5.36
C VAL A 174 -1.81 -0.14 -6.68
N CYS A 175 -1.39 -1.31 -7.15
CA CYS A 175 -0.82 -1.53 -8.47
C CYS A 175 -1.88 -2.13 -9.39
N LEU A 176 -2.21 -1.43 -10.47
CA LEU A 176 -3.22 -1.84 -11.46
C LEU A 176 -2.54 -2.14 -12.79
N ASP A 177 -2.53 -3.41 -13.17
CA ASP A 177 -2.14 -3.83 -14.52
C ASP A 177 -3.37 -3.82 -15.45
N GLU A 178 -3.13 -3.66 -16.75
CA GLU A 178 -4.17 -3.66 -17.79
C GLU A 178 -5.34 -2.67 -17.55
N SER A 179 -5.02 -1.48 -17.06
CA SER A 179 -6.02 -0.45 -16.71
C SER A 179 -6.92 0.01 -17.88
N GLU A 180 -6.65 -0.43 -19.12
CA GLU A 180 -7.49 -0.26 -20.29
C GLU A 180 -8.69 -1.23 -20.40
N ILE A 181 -8.73 -2.35 -19.65
CA ILE A 181 -9.70 -3.46 -19.87
C ILE A 181 -11.11 -3.17 -19.34
N TYR A 182 -11.33 -2.06 -18.65
CA TYR A 182 -12.66 -1.72 -18.16
C TYR A 182 -13.64 -1.41 -19.30
N GLY A 183 -14.81 -2.09 -19.31
CA GLY A 183 -15.94 -1.70 -20.16
C GLY A 183 -16.37 -0.25 -19.89
N SER A 184 -17.08 0.40 -20.82
CA SER A 184 -17.33 1.87 -20.78
C SER A 184 -17.88 2.39 -19.44
N GLU A 185 -18.82 1.68 -18.81
CA GLU A 185 -19.40 2.06 -17.51
C GLU A 185 -18.41 1.83 -16.35
N GLN A 186 -17.82 0.64 -16.27
CA GLN A 186 -16.82 0.29 -15.24
C GLN A 186 -15.60 1.22 -15.32
N LYS A 187 -15.21 1.60 -16.54
CA LYS A 187 -14.12 2.52 -16.82
C LYS A 187 -14.40 3.91 -16.25
N THR A 188 -15.63 4.40 -16.42
CA THR A 188 -16.03 5.73 -15.94
C THR A 188 -16.00 5.80 -14.42
N GLU A 189 -16.54 4.78 -13.76
CA GLU A 189 -16.53 4.71 -12.30
C GLU A 189 -15.11 4.53 -11.73
N ALA A 190 -14.30 3.65 -12.33
CA ALA A 190 -12.91 3.47 -11.94
C ALA A 190 -12.11 4.78 -12.08
N ILE A 191 -12.27 5.50 -13.20
CA ILE A 191 -11.65 6.82 -13.41
C ILE A 191 -12.10 7.82 -12.33
N ALA A 192 -13.37 7.82 -11.93
CA ALA A 192 -13.86 8.70 -10.88
C ALA A 192 -13.22 8.39 -9.51
N VAL A 193 -13.13 7.11 -9.15
CA VAL A 193 -12.45 6.66 -7.92
C VAL A 193 -10.97 7.03 -7.95
N LEU A 194 -10.29 6.78 -9.07
CA LEU A 194 -8.88 7.13 -9.25
C LEU A 194 -8.67 8.65 -9.18
N ASN A 195 -9.54 9.46 -9.80
CA ASN A 195 -9.44 10.91 -9.73
C ASN A 195 -9.71 11.48 -8.33
N ALA A 196 -10.47 10.77 -7.49
CA ALA A 196 -10.66 11.12 -6.09
C ALA A 196 -9.47 10.69 -5.20
N GLY A 197 -8.73 9.65 -5.59
CA GLY A 197 -7.79 8.99 -4.69
C GLY A 197 -6.40 9.61 -4.52
N TYR A 198 -6.07 10.66 -5.27
CA TYR A 198 -4.75 11.29 -5.18
C TYR A 198 -4.67 12.30 -4.03
N ARG A 199 -5.80 12.76 -3.48
CA ARG A 199 -5.88 13.82 -2.46
C ARG A 199 -6.71 13.40 -1.26
N LYS A 200 -6.24 13.72 -0.06
CA LYS A 200 -6.97 13.45 1.19
C LYS A 200 -8.31 14.19 1.26
N GLY A 201 -9.26 13.59 1.96
CA GLY A 201 -10.60 14.15 2.19
C GLY A 201 -11.57 13.97 1.03
N GLN A 202 -11.16 13.33 -0.08
CA GLN A 202 -12.07 12.96 -1.16
C GLN A 202 -12.65 11.56 -0.91
N PHE A 203 -13.93 11.41 -1.23
CA PHE A 203 -14.68 10.18 -0.97
C PHE A 203 -15.65 9.86 -2.10
N VAL A 204 -16.02 8.59 -2.21
CA VAL A 204 -17.16 8.13 -2.99
C VAL A 204 -18.34 7.80 -2.08
N LEU A 205 -19.55 8.13 -2.53
CA LEU A 205 -20.79 7.86 -1.82
C LEU A 205 -21.45 6.59 -2.36
N ARG A 206 -21.93 5.72 -1.48
CA ARG A 206 -22.74 4.56 -1.87
C ARG A 206 -23.95 4.44 -0.97
N VAL A 207 -25.08 4.10 -1.58
CA VAL A 207 -26.32 3.82 -0.85
C VAL A 207 -26.35 2.32 -0.51
N LYS A 208 -26.59 1.97 0.74
CA LYS A 208 -26.85 0.57 1.15
C LYS A 208 -28.25 0.16 0.70
N THR A 209 -28.33 -0.95 -0.03
CA THR A 209 -29.61 -1.48 -0.52
C THR A 209 -30.55 -1.89 0.61
N GLU A 210 -30.02 -2.29 1.76
CA GLU A 210 -30.80 -2.82 2.89
C GLU A 210 -31.67 -1.77 3.59
N ASN A 211 -31.15 -0.53 3.74
CA ASN A 211 -31.81 0.49 4.56
C ASN A 211 -31.75 1.91 3.97
N GLY A 212 -31.19 2.09 2.76
CA GLY A 212 -31.06 3.39 2.11
C GLY A 212 -30.02 4.33 2.74
N SER A 213 -29.23 3.87 3.72
CA SER A 213 -28.18 4.69 4.34
C SER A 213 -27.04 4.98 3.35
N ILE A 214 -26.41 6.14 3.51
CA ILE A 214 -25.30 6.58 2.65
C ILE A 214 -23.98 6.35 3.39
N ASP A 215 -23.15 5.48 2.84
CA ASP A 215 -21.77 5.30 3.26
C ASP A 215 -20.83 6.22 2.48
N ARG A 216 -19.75 6.64 3.13
CA ARG A 216 -18.64 7.37 2.52
C ARG A 216 -17.41 6.48 2.56
N PHE A 217 -16.73 6.36 1.42
CA PHE A 217 -15.47 5.62 1.33
C PHE A 217 -14.35 6.55 0.85
N SER A 218 -13.33 6.74 1.68
CA SER A 218 -12.09 7.40 1.31
C SER A 218 -11.44 6.67 0.14
N CYS A 219 -10.92 7.43 -0.82
CA CYS A 219 -10.21 6.88 -1.98
C CYS A 219 -8.69 7.14 -1.92
N PHE A 220 -8.23 7.86 -0.89
CA PHE A 220 -6.86 8.31 -0.79
C PHE A 220 -5.88 7.15 -0.61
N SER A 221 -5.04 6.90 -1.61
CA SER A 221 -3.87 6.04 -1.46
C SER A 221 -2.89 6.21 -2.62
N PHE A 222 -1.65 5.74 -2.43
CA PHE A 222 -0.67 5.62 -3.49
C PHE A 222 -1.13 4.61 -4.54
N LYS A 223 -0.99 4.95 -5.83
CA LYS A 223 -1.36 4.05 -6.94
C LYS A 223 -0.34 4.08 -8.07
N ALA A 224 -0.06 2.90 -8.62
CA ALA A 224 0.75 2.71 -9.81
C ALA A 224 -0.10 2.02 -10.89
N LEU A 225 -0.11 2.57 -12.10
CA LEU A 225 -0.98 2.15 -13.20
C LEU A 225 -0.13 1.75 -14.40
N ALA A 226 -0.39 0.59 -14.99
CA ALA A 226 0.16 0.22 -16.29
C ALA A 226 -0.93 0.24 -17.36
N SER A 227 -0.57 0.72 -18.56
CA SER A 227 -1.43 0.61 -19.73
C SER A 227 -0.66 0.53 -21.03
N THR A 228 -1.30 -0.08 -22.04
CA THR A 228 -0.88 0.03 -23.44
C THR A 228 -1.47 1.26 -24.16
N LYS A 229 -2.41 1.97 -23.52
CA LYS A 229 -3.10 3.14 -24.08
C LYS A 229 -2.89 4.36 -23.19
N LEU A 230 -2.99 5.53 -23.79
CA LEU A 230 -2.93 6.79 -23.05
C LEU A 230 -4.02 6.84 -21.97
N PHE A 231 -3.62 7.30 -20.79
CA PHE A 231 -4.55 7.61 -19.72
C PHE A 231 -5.40 8.83 -20.08
N VAL A 232 -6.58 8.95 -19.47
CA VAL A 232 -7.37 10.18 -19.60
C VAL A 232 -6.61 11.36 -19.00
N SER A 233 -6.72 12.53 -19.60
CA SER A 233 -5.96 13.74 -19.22
C SER A 233 -6.07 14.11 -17.74
N THR A 234 -7.21 13.80 -17.13
CA THR A 234 -7.42 13.98 -15.69
C THR A 234 -6.45 13.12 -14.88
N LEU A 235 -6.32 11.83 -15.17
CA LEU A 235 -5.35 10.97 -14.46
C LEU A 235 -3.90 11.36 -14.77
N ASP A 236 -3.62 11.68 -16.03
CA ASP A 236 -2.27 12.06 -16.47
C ASP A 236 -1.74 13.30 -15.72
N SER A 237 -2.59 14.33 -15.53
CA SER A 237 -2.23 15.54 -14.76
C SER A 237 -1.92 15.30 -13.27
N ARG A 238 -2.20 14.11 -12.76
CA ARG A 238 -2.00 13.69 -11.35
C ARG A 238 -0.93 12.62 -11.21
N SER A 239 -0.23 12.31 -12.30
CA SER A 239 0.69 11.19 -12.40
C SER A 239 2.08 11.66 -12.82
N ILE A 240 3.08 10.88 -12.44
CA ILE A 240 4.42 10.94 -12.99
C ILE A 240 4.53 9.78 -13.98
N GLY A 241 4.76 10.12 -15.25
CA GLY A 241 5.03 9.15 -16.30
C GLY A 241 6.42 8.55 -16.13
N VAL A 242 6.50 7.22 -16.18
CA VAL A 242 7.72 6.42 -16.04
C VAL A 242 8.08 5.77 -17.36
#